data_AF-A0A7W5AEC3-F1
#
_entry.id   AF-A0A7W5AEC3-F1
#
_cell.length_a   1.000
_cell.length_b   1.000
_cell.length_c   1.000
_cell.angle_alpha   90.00
_cell.angle_beta   90.00
_cell.angle_gamma   90.00
#
_symmetry.space_group_name_H-M   'P 1'
#
loop_
_entity.id
_entity.type
_entity.pdbx_description
1 polymer ?
#
loop_
_entity_poly.entity_id
_entity_poly.type
_entity_poly.pdbx_seq_one_letter_code
_entity_poly.pdbx_strand_id
1 'polypeptide(L)'
;MGTRKTSVTEVPHDERGNLLFYVEGAHGCSYLDDDAYWVTYSMRPNVAFAATLTLDSMRSGRSAKYLVWRDAEGHHYPMFISDLTTMLPLVTVRRGVVSGTWIVRKKGQNFGIALASDT
;
A
#
# COMPACT_ATOMS: atom_id res chain seq x y z
N MET A 1 25.91 -2.73 6.53
CA MET A 1 24.71 -1.85 6.42
C MET A 1 23.49 -2.76 6.61
N GLY A 2 22.89 -2.76 7.79
CA GLY A 2 21.92 -3.79 8.19
C GLY A 2 20.57 -3.63 7.50
N THR A 3 20.19 -4.59 6.66
CA THR A 3 18.87 -4.71 6.03
C THR A 3 17.84 -5.05 7.10
N ARG A 4 17.04 -4.06 7.53
CA ARG A 4 15.93 -4.30 8.46
C ARG A 4 14.76 -4.94 7.70
N LYS A 5 14.73 -6.28 7.61
CA LYS A 5 13.56 -7.05 7.17
C LYS A 5 12.44 -6.82 8.18
N THR A 6 11.54 -5.88 7.89
CA THR A 6 10.26 -5.77 8.61
C THR A 6 9.28 -6.63 7.84
N SER A 7 9.44 -7.95 7.91
CA SER A 7 8.53 -8.89 7.27
C SER A 7 7.22 -8.87 8.03
N VAL A 8 6.25 -8.10 7.51
CA VAL A 8 4.88 -8.11 8.02
C VAL A 8 4.18 -9.36 7.48
N THR A 9 3.60 -10.16 8.36
CA THR A 9 2.96 -11.45 8.00
C THR A 9 1.47 -11.31 7.70
N GLU A 10 0.81 -10.31 8.29
CA GLU A 10 -0.60 -10.02 8.07
C GLU A 10 -0.83 -8.52 7.94
N VAL A 11 -1.83 -8.14 7.16
CA VAL A 11 -2.05 -6.75 6.74
C VAL A 11 -3.53 -6.39 6.76
N PRO A 12 -3.84 -5.15 7.16
CA PRO A 12 -5.22 -4.73 7.41
C PRO A 12 -5.95 -4.38 6.13
N HIS A 13 -7.11 -4.99 5.92
CA HIS A 13 -8.00 -4.66 4.82
C HIS A 13 -9.38 -4.30 5.33
N ASP A 14 -10.00 -3.30 4.71
CA ASP A 14 -11.41 -3.01 4.96
C ASP A 14 -12.34 -4.07 4.32
N GLU A 15 -13.64 -3.92 4.56
CA GLU A 15 -14.68 -4.80 4.02
C GLU A 15 -14.77 -4.76 2.49
N ARG A 16 -14.27 -3.69 1.87
CA ARG A 16 -14.22 -3.49 0.42
C ARG A 16 -12.95 -4.06 -0.22
N GLY A 17 -11.98 -4.52 0.58
CA GLY A 17 -10.72 -5.06 0.08
C GLY A 17 -9.60 -4.03 -0.13
N ASN A 18 -9.77 -2.78 0.31
CA ASN A 18 -8.71 -1.79 0.26
C ASN A 18 -7.68 -2.06 1.36
N LEU A 19 -6.40 -1.81 1.05
CA LEU A 19 -5.33 -1.85 2.06
C LEU A 19 -5.43 -0.60 2.93
N LEU A 20 -5.57 -0.80 4.24
CA LEU A 20 -5.56 0.31 5.20
C LEU A 20 -4.12 0.75 5.45
N PHE A 21 -3.91 2.07 5.49
CA PHE A 21 -2.56 2.63 5.61
C PHE A 21 -2.08 2.64 7.06
N TYR A 22 -2.97 2.60 8.04
CA TYR A 22 -2.66 2.67 9.47
C TYR A 22 -3.74 1.97 10.27
N VAL A 23 -3.37 1.33 11.38
CA VAL A 23 -4.32 0.73 12.33
C VAL A 23 -3.95 1.13 13.75
N GLU A 24 -4.96 1.35 14.58
CA GLU A 24 -4.82 1.65 16.00
C GLU A 24 -6.00 1.05 16.77
N GLY A 25 -5.70 0.19 17.74
CA GLY A 25 -6.71 -0.56 18.48
C GLY A 25 -7.52 -1.47 17.55
N ALA A 26 -8.84 -1.34 17.60
CA ALA A 26 -9.79 -2.11 16.79
C ALA A 26 -10.18 -1.43 15.47
N HIS A 27 -9.56 -0.28 15.15
CA HIS A 27 -9.93 0.53 14.01
C HIS A 27 -8.74 0.73 13.06
N GLY A 28 -9.05 0.81 11.76
CA GLY A 28 -8.07 1.17 10.74
C GLY A 28 -8.45 2.48 10.06
N CYS A 29 -7.44 3.21 9.60
CA CYS A 29 -7.64 4.42 8.82
C CYS A 29 -7.54 4.13 7.33
N SER A 30 -8.52 4.61 6.57
CA SER A 30 -8.54 4.61 5.12
C SER A 30 -8.24 6.02 4.57
N TYR A 31 -7.63 6.13 3.38
CA TYR A 31 -7.43 7.40 2.65
C TYR A 31 -8.37 7.54 1.44
N LEU A 32 -9.39 6.68 1.35
CA LEU A 32 -10.34 6.70 0.23
C LEU A 32 -11.13 8.01 0.17
N ASP A 33 -11.44 8.58 1.34
CA ASP A 33 -12.17 9.83 1.46
C ASP A 33 -11.22 10.97 1.89
N ASP A 34 -11.65 12.23 1.63
CA ASP A 34 -10.84 13.42 1.87
C ASP A 34 -10.42 13.59 3.35
N ASP A 35 -11.19 12.98 4.26
CA ASP A 35 -10.87 12.86 5.69
C ASP A 35 -10.60 11.40 6.07
N ALA A 36 -9.55 11.17 6.87
CA ALA A 36 -9.29 9.85 7.43
C ALA A 36 -10.44 9.47 8.40
N TYR A 37 -11.15 8.39 8.10
CA TYR A 37 -12.15 7.81 8.98
C TYR A 37 -11.77 6.41 9.42
N TRP A 38 -12.27 6.05 10.59
CA TRP A 38 -12.05 4.77 11.24
C TRP A 38 -13.00 3.73 10.66
N VAL A 39 -12.44 2.65 10.12
CA VAL A 39 -13.18 1.51 9.59
C VAL A 39 -12.89 0.24 10.37
N THR A 40 -13.86 -0.67 10.37
CA THR A 40 -13.65 -2.07 10.69
C THR A 40 -12.66 -2.67 9.69
N TYR A 41 -11.81 -3.57 10.16
CA TYR A 41 -10.83 -4.22 9.31
C TYR A 41 -10.66 -5.70 9.67
N SER A 42 -10.19 -6.45 8.68
CA SER A 42 -9.73 -7.82 8.86
C SER A 42 -8.23 -7.87 8.59
N MET A 43 -7.50 -8.59 9.44
CA MET A 43 -6.12 -8.94 9.14
C MET A 43 -6.15 -10.09 8.11
N ARG A 44 -5.41 -9.93 7.02
CA ARG A 44 -5.27 -10.94 5.97
C ARG A 44 -3.79 -11.31 5.80
N PRO A 45 -3.45 -12.54 5.42
CA PRO A 45 -2.06 -12.91 5.14
C PRO A 45 -1.41 -11.97 4.12
N ASN A 46 -0.18 -11.52 4.40
CA ASN A 46 0.61 -10.72 3.48
C ASN A 46 1.29 -11.64 2.47
N VAL A 47 0.58 -11.92 1.38
CA VAL A 47 1.09 -12.67 0.25
C VAL A 47 1.35 -11.73 -0.93
N ALA A 48 2.41 -12.02 -1.68
CA ALA A 48 2.67 -11.30 -2.91
C ALA A 48 1.52 -11.55 -3.90
N PHE A 49 1.11 -10.51 -4.63
CA PHE A 49 -0.01 -10.58 -5.55
C PHE A 49 0.34 -9.89 -6.88
N ALA A 50 -0.07 -10.48 -7.99
CA ALA A 50 0.09 -9.88 -9.31
C ALA A 50 -1.07 -8.93 -9.58
N ALA A 51 -0.78 -7.67 -9.93
CA ALA A 51 -1.81 -6.70 -10.30
C ALA A 51 -1.29 -5.68 -11.32
N THR A 52 -2.22 -5.17 -12.12
CA THR A 52 -2.02 -3.94 -12.87
C THR A 52 -2.71 -2.82 -12.13
N LEU A 53 -1.93 -1.80 -11.77
CA LEU A 53 -2.36 -0.70 -10.95
C LEU A 53 -2.32 0.61 -11.75
N THR A 54 -3.32 1.44 -11.51
CA THR A 54 -3.41 2.80 -12.05
C THR A 54 -3.16 3.79 -10.91
N LEU A 55 -2.31 4.77 -11.14
CA LEU A 55 -2.12 5.89 -10.23
C LEU A 55 -3.43 6.67 -10.13
N ASP A 56 -4.00 6.71 -8.93
CA ASP A 56 -5.30 7.33 -8.68
C ASP A 56 -5.13 8.73 -8.08
N SER A 57 -4.39 8.83 -6.97
CA SER A 57 -4.27 10.09 -6.23
C SER A 57 -2.99 10.18 -5.40
N MET A 58 -2.70 11.36 -4.88
CA MET A 58 -1.66 11.58 -3.87
C MET A 58 -2.34 11.91 -2.53
N ARG A 59 -1.82 11.35 -1.45
CA ARG A 59 -2.34 11.57 -0.09
C ARG A 59 -1.21 11.90 0.87
N SER A 60 -1.49 12.76 1.84
CA SER A 60 -0.54 13.16 2.88
C SER A 60 -1.19 12.95 4.24
N GLY A 61 -0.60 12.06 5.05
CA GLY A 61 -0.90 11.97 6.47
C GLY A 61 0.02 12.88 7.28
N ARG A 62 -0.17 12.88 8.60
CA ARG A 62 0.65 13.64 9.55
C ARG A 62 2.14 13.27 9.51
N SER A 63 2.46 12.01 9.19
CA SER A 63 3.82 11.46 9.28
C SER A 63 4.33 10.80 7.99
N ALA A 64 3.54 10.76 6.93
CA ALA A 64 3.91 10.09 5.68
C ALA A 64 3.13 10.63 4.48
N LYS A 65 3.74 10.55 3.30
CA LYS A 65 3.11 10.84 2.01
C LYS A 65 3.04 9.57 1.16
N TYR A 66 1.96 9.45 0.41
CA TYR A 66 1.63 8.28 -0.37
C TYR A 66 1.19 8.67 -1.78
N LEU A 67 1.53 7.83 -2.75
CA LEU A 67 0.72 7.70 -3.95
C LEU A 67 -0.25 6.54 -3.74
N VAL A 68 -1.51 6.76 -4.06
CA VAL A 68 -2.55 5.75 -4.00
C VAL A 68 -2.71 5.15 -5.39
N TRP A 69 -2.65 3.83 -5.43
CA TRP A 69 -2.78 3.02 -6.63
C TRP A 69 -4.08 2.24 -6.59
N ARG A 70 -4.71 2.04 -7.73
CA ARG A 70 -5.99 1.33 -7.84
C ARG A 70 -5.92 0.19 -8.85
N ASP A 71 -6.45 -0.98 -8.49
CA ASP A 71 -6.60 -2.11 -9.43
C ASP A 71 -7.87 -1.97 -10.30
N ALA A 72 -8.19 -3.02 -11.08
CA ALA A 72 -9.34 -3.04 -11.96
C ALA A 72 -10.66 -3.20 -11.18
N GLU A 73 -10.60 -3.83 -10.02
CA GLU A 73 -11.70 -4.10 -9.10
C GLU A 73 -12.05 -2.87 -8.23
N GLY A 74 -11.18 -1.86 -8.22
CA GLY A 74 -11.37 -0.62 -7.47
C GLY A 74 -10.76 -0.63 -6.08
N HIS A 75 -9.94 -1.63 -5.74
CA HIS A 75 -9.19 -1.66 -4.49
C HIS A 75 -8.03 -0.67 -4.52
N HIS A 76 -7.80 -0.03 -3.38
CA HIS A 76 -6.76 0.99 -3.25
C HIS A 76 -5.57 0.49 -2.42
N TYR A 77 -4.39 0.87 -2.89
CA TYR A 77 -3.11 0.44 -2.37
C TYR A 77 -2.20 1.67 -2.19
N PRO A 78 -2.02 2.17 -0.95
CA PRO A 78 -1.05 3.23 -0.71
C PRO A 78 0.37 2.72 -0.96
N MET A 79 1.22 3.53 -1.58
CA MET A 79 2.64 3.29 -1.75
C MET A 79 3.42 4.46 -1.15
N PHE A 80 4.41 4.16 -0.31
CA PHE A 80 5.31 5.19 0.21
C PHE A 80 6.15 5.79 -0.91
N ILE A 81 6.43 7.10 -0.84
CA ILE A 81 7.31 7.77 -1.81
C ILE A 81 8.69 7.11 -1.91
N SER A 82 9.23 6.58 -0.81
CA SER A 82 10.51 5.86 -0.84
C SER A 82 10.43 4.54 -1.63
N ASP A 83 9.34 3.80 -1.55
CA ASP A 83 9.18 2.57 -2.36
C ASP A 83 8.90 2.93 -3.83
N LEU A 84 8.19 4.03 -4.10
CA LEU A 84 8.02 4.56 -5.45
C LEU A 84 9.38 4.86 -6.10
N THR A 85 10.28 5.54 -5.40
CA THR A 85 11.62 5.85 -5.94
C THR A 85 12.47 4.61 -6.21
N THR A 86 12.23 3.53 -5.46
CA THR A 86 12.86 2.22 -5.74
C THR A 86 12.19 1.49 -6.89
N MET A 87 10.88 1.66 -7.07
CA MET A 87 10.09 1.03 -8.13
C MET A 87 10.39 1.63 -9.51
N LEU A 88 10.41 2.95 -9.63
CA LEU A 88 10.48 3.65 -10.92
C LEU A 88 11.66 3.24 -11.83
N PRO A 89 12.86 2.93 -11.32
CA PRO A 89 13.96 2.41 -12.15
C PRO A 89 13.76 0.98 -12.67
N LEU A 90 12.86 0.21 -12.06
CA LEU A 90 12.71 -1.23 -12.29
C LEU A 90 11.51 -1.59 -13.18
N VAL A 91 10.55 -0.69 -13.33
CA VAL A 91 9.32 -0.94 -14.08
C VAL A 91 8.97 0.22 -15.00
N THR A 92 8.24 -0.07 -16.07
CA THR A 92 7.70 0.96 -16.95
C THR A 92 6.34 1.42 -16.43
N VAL A 93 6.22 2.70 -16.10
CA VAL A 93 4.93 3.35 -15.85
C VAL A 93 4.48 4.06 -17.13
N ARG A 94 3.37 3.63 -17.72
CA ARG A 94 2.83 4.23 -18.95
C ARG A 94 1.45 4.81 -18.68
N ARG A 95 1.29 6.13 -18.87
CA ARG A 95 0.01 6.85 -18.62
C ARG A 95 -0.54 6.58 -17.21
N GLY A 96 0.34 6.54 -16.21
CA GLY A 96 -0.04 6.26 -14.82
C GLY A 96 -0.34 4.79 -14.53
N VAL A 97 -0.18 3.87 -15.49
CA VAL A 97 -0.44 2.44 -15.31
C VAL A 97 0.87 1.68 -15.17
N VAL A 98 0.89 0.72 -14.23
CA VAL A 98 2.04 -0.15 -13.96
C VAL A 98 1.56 -1.57 -13.63
N SER A 99 2.18 -2.57 -14.25
CA SER A 99 1.95 -3.98 -13.93
C SER A 99 3.13 -4.53 -13.16
N GLY A 100 2.87 -5.39 -12.19
CA GLY A 100 3.92 -6.03 -11.41
C GLY A 100 3.37 -7.01 -10.39
N THR A 101 4.31 -7.63 -9.66
CA THR A 101 4.01 -8.38 -8.45
C THR A 101 4.27 -7.45 -7.26
N TRP A 102 3.28 -7.31 -6.40
CA TRP A 102 3.25 -6.37 -5.29
C TRP A 102 3.24 -7.13 -3.97
N ILE A 103 3.83 -6.54 -2.95
CA ILE A 103 3.75 -7.04 -1.57
C ILE A 103 3.60 -5.86 -0.62
N VAL A 104 2.87 -6.05 0.47
CA VAL A 104 2.72 -5.00 1.48
C VAL A 104 3.97 -4.96 2.35
N ARG A 105 4.41 -3.74 2.67
CA ARG A 105 5.47 -3.44 3.62
C ARG A 105 4.93 -2.55 4.72
N LYS A 106 5.52 -2.68 5.91
CA LYS A 106 5.23 -1.82 7.06
C LYS A 106 6.41 -0.88 7.31
N LYS A 107 6.14 0.42 7.49
CA LYS A 107 7.11 1.45 7.89
C LYS A 107 6.58 2.20 9.12
N GLY A 108 7.17 1.90 10.29
CA GLY A 108 6.61 2.35 11.56
C GLY A 108 5.26 1.69 11.81
N GLN A 109 4.20 2.48 11.95
CA GLN A 109 2.82 2.00 12.04
C GLN A 109 2.06 2.01 10.71
N ASN A 110 2.69 2.51 9.65
CA ASN A 110 2.01 2.63 8.37
C ASN A 110 2.25 1.42 7.48
N PHE A 111 1.29 1.12 6.62
CA PHE A 111 1.32 0.08 5.61
C PHE A 111 1.28 0.68 4.21
N GLY A 112 1.93 0.00 3.28
CA GLY A 112 1.86 0.35 1.86
C GLY A 112 2.49 -0.73 0.99
N ILE A 113 2.12 -0.76 -0.28
CA ILE A 113 2.66 -1.70 -1.26
C ILE A 113 4.06 -1.28 -1.73
N ALA A 114 4.83 -2.27 -2.16
CA ALA A 114 6.07 -2.12 -2.91
C ALA A 114 6.14 -3.24 -3.95
N LEU A 115 7.05 -3.12 -4.93
CA LEU A 115 7.39 -4.26 -5.77
C LEU A 115 7.86 -5.42 -4.88
N ALA A 116 7.32 -6.60 -5.15
CA ALA A 116 7.86 -7.86 -4.66
C ALA A 116 9.18 -8.09 -5.41
N SER A 117 10.27 -7.57 -4.86
CA SER A 117 11.61 -8.05 -5.20
C SER A 117 11.72 -9.51 -4.74
N ASP A 118 12.39 -10.37 -5.51
CA ASP A 118 12.83 -11.68 -5.02
C ASP A 118 13.56 -11.46 -3.67
N THR A 119 12.94 -11.93 -2.59
CA THR A 119 13.30 -11.67 -1.17
C THR A 119 14.67 -12.17 -0.73
#